data_AF-T1AIQ6-F1
#
_entry.id   AF-T1AIQ6-F1
#
_cell.length_a   1.000
_cell.length_b   1.000
_cell.length_c   1.000
_cell.angle_alpha   90.00
_cell.angle_beta   90.00
_cell.angle_gamma   90.00
#
_symmetry.space_group_name_H-M   'P 1'
#
loop_
_entity.id
_entity.type
_entity.pdbx_description
1 polymer ?
#
loop_
_entity_poly.entity_id
_entity_poly.type
_entity_poly.pdbx_seq_one_letter_code
_entity_poly.pdbx_strand_id
1 'polypeptide(L)' 'MLASVLALGAMTAGHAAMAEERLLETGSSLLYPLFNLWVPVYGKTHPGVQITTESTGSGTGISEAASGIAQIGASDAY' A
#
# COMPACT_ATOMS: atom_id res chain seq x y z
N MET A 1 -42.72 -35.63 -20.64
CA MET A 1 -42.91 -34.21 -20.24
C MET A 1 -42.07 -34.00 -18.98
N LEU A 2 -40.75 -33.87 -19.13
CA LEU A 2 -40.02 -32.59 -19.24
C LEU A 2 -40.30 -31.66 -18.06
N ALA A 3 -39.35 -31.56 -17.12
CA ALA A 3 -38.72 -30.29 -16.73
C ALA A 3 -37.84 -30.50 -15.50
N SER A 4 -36.54 -30.58 -15.76
CA SER A 4 -35.46 -30.36 -14.82
C SER A 4 -35.63 -29.00 -14.14
N VAL A 5 -35.50 -28.92 -12.81
CA VAL A 5 -35.18 -27.66 -12.14
C VAL A 5 -33.79 -27.81 -11.55
N LEU A 6 -32.89 -27.10 -12.21
CA LEU A 6 -31.46 -26.97 -11.98
C LEU A 6 -31.20 -26.43 -10.56
N ALA A 7 -30.20 -27.02 -9.91
CA ALA A 7 -29.64 -26.55 -8.65
C ALA A 7 -29.26 -25.06 -8.73
N LEU A 8 -29.89 -24.22 -7.92
CA LEU A 8 -29.41 -22.86 -7.69
C LEU A 8 -28.28 -22.93 -6.66
N GLY A 9 -27.10 -23.24 -7.18
CA GLY A 9 -25.86 -23.32 -6.43
C GLY A 9 -25.55 -22.01 -5.72
N ALA A 10 -25.03 -22.15 -4.50
CA ALA A 10 -24.48 -21.08 -3.69
C ALA A 10 -23.48 -20.23 -4.48
N MET A 11 -23.85 -19.01 -4.81
CA MET A 11 -22.92 -17.97 -5.26
C MET A 11 -22.56 -17.11 -4.05
N THR A 12 -21.94 -17.71 -3.04
CA THR A 12 -21.05 -16.95 -2.15
C THR A 12 -19.79 -16.68 -2.98
N ALA A 13 -19.85 -15.66 -3.83
CA ALA A 13 -18.64 -15.04 -4.36
C ALA A 13 -17.92 -14.44 -3.16
N GLY A 14 -17.09 -15.26 -2.52
CA GLY A 14 -16.10 -14.81 -1.58
C GLY A 14 -15.21 -13.83 -2.33
N HIS A 15 -15.48 -12.54 -2.16
CA HIS A 15 -14.42 -11.57 -2.28
C HIS A 15 -13.46 -11.97 -1.18
N ALA A 16 -12.38 -12.66 -1.55
CA ALA A 16 -11.22 -12.73 -0.67
C ALA A 16 -10.95 -11.27 -0.29
N ALA A 17 -11.13 -10.94 0.99
CA ALA A 17 -10.77 -9.63 1.49
C ALA A 17 -9.30 -9.45 1.09
N MET A 18 -9.02 -8.53 0.16
CA MET A 18 -7.64 -8.14 -0.14
C MET A 18 -7.07 -7.69 1.18
N ALA A 19 -6.07 -8.40 1.69
CA ALA A 19 -5.42 -8.04 2.94
C ALA A 19 -4.88 -6.61 2.79
N GLU A 20 -5.21 -5.75 3.74
CA GLU A 20 -4.71 -4.38 3.75
C GLU A 20 -3.20 -4.43 4.04
N GLU A 21 -2.39 -4.00 3.08
CA GLU A 21 -0.95 -3.85 3.21
C GLU A 21 -0.64 -2.43 3.67
N ARG A 22 0.08 -2.30 4.78
CA ARG A 22 0.46 -1.02 5.36
C ARG A 22 1.95 -0.80 5.18
N LEU A 23 2.31 0.29 4.50
CA LEU A 23 3.69 0.69 4.25
C LEU A 23 3.99 1.99 4.97
N LEU A 24 5.09 2.01 5.70
CA LEU A 24 5.69 3.22 6.25
C LEU A 24 6.78 3.71 5.29
N GLU A 25 6.63 4.95 4.85
CA GLU A 25 7.65 5.75 4.19
C GLU A 25 8.12 6.86 5.13
N THR A 26 9.44 7.05 5.22
CA THR A 26 10.02 8.15 5.97
C THR A 26 11.35 8.58 5.35
N GLY A 27 11.74 9.83 5.56
CA GLY A 27 13.10 10.28 5.28
C GLY A 27 13.14 11.68 4.67
N SER A 28 13.75 11.80 3.49
CA SER A 28 14.02 13.06 2.79
C SER A 28 12.83 14.04 2.85
N SER A 29 13.06 15.17 3.51
CA SER A 29 12.13 16.30 3.48
C SER A 29 12.04 16.95 2.10
N LEU A 30 13.06 16.74 1.25
CA LEU A 30 13.08 17.21 -0.14
C LEU A 30 12.16 16.36 -1.03
N LEU A 31 12.12 15.04 -0.85
CA LEU A 31 11.24 14.12 -1.59
C LEU A 31 9.82 14.05 -1.01
N TYR A 32 9.62 14.39 0.26
CA TYR A 32 8.32 14.30 0.94
C TYR A 32 7.14 14.94 0.17
N PRO A 33 7.25 16.16 -0.42
CA PRO A 33 6.17 16.73 -1.23
C PRO A 33 5.79 15.87 -2.44
N LEU A 34 6.76 15.18 -3.05
CA LEU A 34 6.53 14.30 -4.19
C LEU A 34 5.83 12.99 -3.76
N PHE A 35 6.20 12.42 -2.62
CA PHE A 35 5.50 11.27 -2.04
C PHE A 35 4.02 11.58 -1.76
N ASN A 36 3.73 12.79 -1.25
CA ASN A 36 2.35 13.23 -1.03
C ASN A 36 1.52 13.42 -2.31
N LEU A 37 2.16 13.50 -3.48
CA LEU A 37 1.49 13.47 -4.78
C LEU A 37 1.32 12.04 -5.32
N TRP A 38 2.32 11.18 -5.11
CA TRP A 38 2.32 9.81 -5.60
C TRP A 38 1.36 8.89 -4.84
N VAL A 39 1.36 8.95 -3.51
CA VAL A 39 0.56 8.04 -2.67
C VAL A 39 -0.94 8.09 -3.00
N PRO A 40 -1.60 9.25 -3.13
CA PRO A 40 -3.01 9.30 -3.49
C PRO A 40 -3.31 8.76 -4.89
N VAL A 41 -2.36 8.88 -5.83
CA VAL A 41 -2.53 8.35 -7.19
C VAL A 41 -2.36 6.83 -7.19
N TYR A 42 -1.35 6.32 -6.48
CA TYR A 42 -1.10 4.89 -6.34
C TYR A 42 -2.29 4.17 -5.68
N GLY A 43 -2.86 4.75 -4.63
CA GLY A 43 -4.01 4.19 -3.92
C GLY A 43 -5.27 4.04 -4.78
N LYS A 44 -5.41 4.78 -5.91
CA LYS A 44 -6.55 4.61 -6.83
C LYS A 44 -6.55 3.28 -7.55
N THR A 45 -5.37 2.73 -7.84
CA THR A 45 -5.20 1.44 -8.53
C THR A 45 -4.84 0.30 -7.57
N HIS A 46 -4.45 0.64 -6.34
CA HIS A 46 -4.08 -0.32 -5.29
C HIS A 46 -4.89 -0.05 -4.01
N PRO A 47 -6.21 -0.30 -4.02
CA PRO A 47 -7.08 0.04 -2.89
C PRO A 47 -6.78 -0.76 -1.61
N GLY A 48 -6.03 -1.85 -1.71
CA GLY A 48 -5.56 -2.64 -0.58
C GLY A 48 -4.23 -2.16 0.03
N VAL A 49 -3.60 -1.10 -0.51
CA VAL A 49 -2.32 -0.59 -0.01
C VAL A 49 -2.53 0.77 0.64
N GLN A 50 -2.04 0.91 1.87
CA GLN A 50 -2.07 2.15 2.63
C GLN A 50 -0.65 2.58 2.97
N ILE A 51 -0.25 3.76 2.48
CA ILE A 51 1.10 4.30 2.66
C ILE A 51 1.02 5.51 3.59
N THR A 52 1.76 5.47 4.69
CA THR A 52 2.00 6.62 5.57
C THR A 52 3.35 7.23 5.22
N THR A 53 3.39 8.55 5.06
CA THR A 53 4.59 9.31 4.65
C THR A 53 5.00 10.25 5.76
N GLU A 54 6.31 10.37 6.02
CA GLU A 54 6.86 11.20 7.08
C GLU A 54 8.13 11.96 6.62
N SER A 55 8.20 13.25 6.96
CA SER A 55 9.38 14.08 6.68
C SER A 55 10.31 14.11 7.90
N THR A 56 11.30 13.21 7.94
CA THR A 56 12.20 13.01 9.09
C THR A 56 13.69 13.24 8.78
N GLY A 57 14.02 13.52 7.53
CA GLY A 57 15.38 13.71 7.02
C GLY A 57 16.01 12.43 6.46
N SER A 58 16.87 12.57 5.45
CA SER A 58 17.48 11.46 4.69
C SER A 58 18.28 10.47 5.56
N GLY A 59 18.95 10.94 6.61
CA GLY A 59 19.65 10.08 7.56
C GLY A 59 18.69 9.13 8.31
N THR A 60 17.53 9.63 8.73
CA THR A 60 16.49 8.83 9.36
C THR A 60 15.96 7.79 8.38
N GLY A 61 15.63 8.20 7.15
CA GLY A 61 15.18 7.29 6.08
C GLY A 61 16.12 6.12 5.83
N ILE A 62 17.44 6.37 5.73
CA ILE A 62 18.46 5.30 5.61
C ILE A 62 18.41 4.36 6.82
N SER A 63 18.43 4.91 8.03
CA SER A 63 18.50 4.12 9.26
C SER A 63 17.26 3.26 9.51
N GLU A 64 16.07 3.79 9.22
CA GLU A 64 14.81 3.09 9.44
C GLU A 64 14.54 2.02 8.38
N ALA A 65 14.93 2.27 7.13
CA ALA A 65 14.91 1.24 6.10
C ALA A 65 15.89 0.11 6.43
N ALA A 66 17.11 0.43 6.87
CA ALA A 66 18.12 -0.57 7.22
C ALA A 66 17.72 -1.42 8.45
N SER A 67 16.99 -0.84 9.40
CA SER A 67 16.50 -1.54 10.59
C SER A 67 15.15 -2.25 10.38
N GLY A 68 14.50 -2.04 9.23
CA GLY A 68 13.20 -2.64 8.90
C GLY A 68 12.00 -1.99 9.57
N ILE A 69 12.19 -0.82 10.20
CA ILE A 69 11.10 -0.03 10.78
C ILE A 69 10.22 0.54 9.66
N ALA A 70 10.84 1.19 8.69
CA ALA A 70 10.18 1.70 7.50
C ALA A 70 10.39 0.76 6.32
N GLN A 71 9.35 0.56 5.51
CA GLN A 71 9.44 -0.25 4.28
C GLN A 71 10.08 0.56 3.14
N ILE A 72 10.00 1.89 3.23
CA ILE A 72 10.56 2.82 2.25
C ILE A 72 11.35 3.90 3.00
N GLY A 73 12.67 3.95 2.81
CA GLY A 73 13.52 5.01 3.33
C GLY A 73 13.92 5.98 2.22
N ALA A 74 13.37 7.19 2.23
CA ALA A 74 13.71 8.22 1.25
C ALA A 74 15.02 8.93 1.63
N SER A 75 15.94 9.06 0.67
CA SER A 75 17.22 9.75 0.87
C SER A 75 17.68 10.46 -0.39
N ASP A 76 18.21 11.68 -0.21
CA ASP A 76 18.88 12.45 -1.29
C ASP A 76 20.40 12.22 -1.31
N ALA A 77 20.93 11.53 -0.29
CA ALA A 77 22.35 11.21 -0.18
C ALA A 77 22.69 9.95 -0.98
N TYR A 78 23.85 9.96 -1.64
CA TYR A 78 24.39 8.92 -2.51
C TYR A 78 25.61 8.21 -1.92
#